data_AF-A0A8S3YRP9-F1
#
_entry.id   AF-A0A8S3YRP9-F1
#
_cell.length_a   1.000
_cell.length_b   1.000
_cell.length_c   1.000
_cell.angle_alpha   90.00
_cell.angle_beta   90.00
_cell.angle_gamma   90.00
#
_symmetry.space_group_name_H-M   'P 1'
#
loop_
_entity.id
_entity.type
_entity.pdbx_description
1 polymer ?
#
loop_
_entity_poly.entity_id
_entity_poly.type
_entity_poly.pdbx_seq_one_letter_code
_entity_poly.pdbx_strand_id
1 'polypeptide(L)'
;MTATYKTKVRVAQQCQQVVQLKQTYQVETMKLFHDCDVPERPPTRNTPSMSTDWNVLPFAYPENEQNQQKSKTINEILRFSLKQQKEDEITNNSGFVTVVVSRCLEAASMWNSVVCGIRHTHNSLQPHMWIDIDGYIIDNTYIKDFPAENLMFLCENTPKCYDRCDFSHLKAYEAIPKQQSAADTMKAAGIIPRKRIDFYDYKPDQALAIGLNREQSFNYYFAMIRYMYDKFGVSVAGIDPKIRSVCWWCGCYPRAGKPFLSDIQIPDEDVSNIPPNINVSFPRFKETDSPSKVTWKFPHCSRCTVAQYCSPECQKTDWLENHAINCFSRGSMYLPPFGDVPLTFDPMY
;
A
#
# COMPACT_ATOMS: atom_id res chain seq x y z
N MET A 1 26.89 -13.11 -57.88
CA MET A 1 27.51 -13.83 -56.75
C MET A 1 26.88 -13.32 -55.47
N THR A 2 25.88 -14.02 -54.95
CA THR A 2 25.08 -13.63 -53.78
C THR A 2 25.59 -14.38 -52.54
N ALA A 3 26.28 -13.66 -51.66
CA ALA A 3 26.80 -14.22 -50.40
C ALA A 3 25.68 -14.28 -49.36
N THR A 4 25.32 -15.49 -48.93
CA THR A 4 24.38 -15.73 -47.82
C THR A 4 25.18 -15.89 -46.53
N TYR A 5 25.05 -14.93 -45.61
CA TYR A 5 25.61 -15.05 -44.26
C TYR A 5 24.68 -15.87 -43.37
N LYS A 6 25.13 -17.04 -42.93
CA LYS A 6 24.48 -17.85 -41.90
C LYS A 6 25.01 -17.46 -40.53
N THR A 7 24.23 -16.71 -39.77
CA THR A 7 24.53 -16.41 -38.35
C THR A 7 24.10 -17.60 -37.49
N LYS A 8 25.07 -18.34 -36.93
CA LYS A 8 24.82 -19.37 -35.90
C LYS A 8 24.60 -18.66 -34.56
N VAL A 9 23.35 -18.55 -34.13
CA VAL A 9 23.01 -18.17 -32.75
C VAL A 9 23.17 -19.41 -31.87
N ARG A 10 24.18 -19.44 -31.01
CA ARG A 10 24.28 -20.41 -29.91
C ARG A 10 23.42 -19.92 -28.75
N VAL A 11 22.29 -20.57 -28.53
CA VAL A 11 21.50 -20.40 -27.30
C VAL A 11 22.24 -21.11 -26.17
N ALA A 12 22.64 -20.37 -25.14
CA ALA A 12 23.33 -20.91 -23.97
C ALA A 12 22.35 -21.80 -23.17
N GLN A 13 22.71 -23.06 -23.01
CA GLN A 13 21.94 -24.13 -22.37
C GLN A 13 22.01 -24.07 -20.84
N GLN A 14 21.93 -22.86 -20.26
CA GLN A 14 22.23 -22.62 -18.84
C GLN A 14 21.00 -22.31 -17.97
N CYS A 15 19.79 -22.40 -18.52
CA CYS A 15 18.56 -21.98 -17.82
C CYS A 15 17.79 -23.13 -17.12
N GLN A 16 18.13 -24.40 -17.35
CA GLN A 16 17.37 -25.52 -16.78
C GLN A 16 17.86 -25.99 -15.39
N GLN A 17 19.12 -25.76 -15.02
CA GLN A 17 19.64 -26.18 -13.71
C GLN A 17 19.22 -25.25 -12.55
N VAL A 18 18.93 -23.97 -12.82
CA VAL A 18 18.54 -23.00 -11.79
C VAL A 18 17.12 -23.25 -11.26
N VAL A 19 16.25 -23.87 -12.05
CA VAL A 19 14.86 -24.15 -11.65
C VAL A 19 14.77 -25.34 -10.70
N GLN A 20 15.58 -26.40 -10.92
CA GLN A 20 15.61 -27.55 -10.02
C GLN A 20 16.28 -27.24 -8.67
N LEU A 21 17.37 -26.46 -8.64
CA LEU A 21 18.05 -26.10 -7.39
C LEU A 21 17.20 -25.21 -6.47
N LYS A 22 16.28 -24.39 -7.01
CA LYS A 22 15.36 -23.60 -6.19
C LYS A 22 14.25 -24.43 -5.55
N GLN A 23 13.79 -25.50 -6.20
CA GLN A 23 12.76 -26.38 -5.64
C GLN A 23 13.31 -27.25 -4.51
N THR A 24 14.54 -27.74 -4.60
CA THR A 24 15.16 -28.52 -3.50
C THR A 24 15.49 -27.65 -2.29
N TYR A 25 15.95 -26.41 -2.50
CA TYR A 25 16.26 -25.50 -1.39
C TYR A 25 15.01 -25.07 -0.59
N GLN A 26 13.86 -24.85 -1.25
CA GLN A 26 12.63 -24.51 -0.53
C GLN A 26 12.09 -25.67 0.32
N VAL A 27 12.28 -26.93 -0.09
CA VAL A 27 11.80 -28.10 0.66
C VAL A 27 12.71 -28.45 1.84
N GLU A 28 14.03 -28.25 1.74
CA GLU A 28 14.96 -28.49 2.85
C GLU A 28 14.97 -27.37 3.89
N THR A 29 14.81 -26.11 3.48
CA THR A 29 14.79 -24.99 4.44
C THR A 29 13.54 -25.02 5.33
N MET A 30 12.43 -25.60 4.87
CA MET A 30 11.22 -25.79 5.71
C MET A 30 11.34 -26.91 6.74
N LYS A 31 12.27 -27.86 6.59
CA LYS A 31 12.42 -28.98 7.55
C LYS A 31 13.36 -28.66 8.72
N LEU A 32 14.22 -27.65 8.58
CA LEU A 32 15.24 -27.31 9.58
C LEU A 32 14.77 -26.37 10.70
N PHE A 33 13.50 -25.94 10.69
CA PHE A 33 12.94 -25.04 11.71
C PHE A 33 11.88 -25.67 12.63
N HIS A 34 11.71 -27.00 12.61
CA HIS A 34 10.60 -27.64 13.35
C HIS A 34 10.93 -28.35 14.67
N ASP A 35 12.18 -28.37 15.14
CA ASP A 35 12.53 -28.96 16.45
C ASP A 35 12.83 -27.89 17.51
N CYS A 36 11.87 -27.00 17.75
CA CYS A 36 11.81 -26.25 19.00
C CYS A 36 10.58 -26.73 19.76
N ASP A 37 10.79 -27.39 20.90
CA ASP A 37 9.74 -27.72 21.88
C ASP A 37 9.13 -26.41 22.41
N VAL A 38 8.20 -25.84 21.65
CA VAL A 38 7.37 -24.73 22.10
C VAL A 38 6.28 -25.33 22.97
N PRO A 39 6.17 -24.95 24.26
CA PRO A 39 5.11 -25.46 25.12
C PRO A 39 3.76 -25.19 24.48
N GLU A 40 2.94 -26.24 24.35
CA GLU A 40 1.59 -26.17 23.79
C GLU A 40 0.82 -25.05 24.49
N ARG A 41 0.50 -23.98 23.75
CA ARG A 41 -0.41 -22.95 24.25
C ARG A 41 -1.75 -23.63 24.56
N PRO A 42 -2.37 -23.34 25.72
CA PRO A 42 -3.68 -23.88 26.04
C PRO A 42 -4.67 -23.51 24.92
N PRO A 43 -5.59 -24.42 24.56
CA PRO A 43 -6.53 -24.21 23.46
C PRO A 43 -7.26 -22.89 23.68
N THR A 44 -6.98 -21.90 22.83
CA THR A 44 -7.66 -20.62 22.83
C THR A 44 -9.15 -20.90 22.65
N ARG A 45 -9.98 -20.38 23.56
CA ARG A 45 -11.44 -20.41 23.47
C ARG A 45 -11.83 -20.15 22.01
N ASN A 46 -12.64 -21.05 21.43
CA ASN A 46 -13.23 -20.88 20.10
C ASN A 46 -14.04 -19.58 20.08
N THR A 47 -13.38 -18.45 19.82
CA THR A 47 -14.05 -17.19 19.53
C THR A 47 -14.83 -17.42 18.24
N PRO A 48 -16.14 -17.14 18.23
CA PRO A 48 -16.93 -17.32 17.02
C PRO A 48 -16.30 -16.50 15.90
N SER A 49 -15.85 -17.20 14.85
CA SER A 49 -15.39 -16.60 13.59
C SER A 49 -16.46 -15.62 13.12
N MET A 50 -16.05 -14.41 12.71
CA MET A 50 -16.97 -13.40 12.18
C MET A 50 -17.99 -14.02 11.22
N SER A 51 -19.27 -13.71 11.46
CA SER A 51 -20.36 -13.99 10.53
C SER A 51 -19.99 -13.44 9.16
N THR A 52 -20.11 -14.26 8.12
CA THR A 52 -19.62 -13.98 6.75
C THR A 52 -20.58 -13.16 5.91
N ASP A 53 -21.59 -12.50 6.51
CA ASP A 53 -22.56 -11.74 5.73
C ASP A 53 -22.01 -10.36 5.35
N TRP A 54 -21.09 -10.39 4.37
CA TRP A 54 -20.47 -9.22 3.76
C TRP A 54 -21.35 -8.62 2.66
N ASN A 55 -22.65 -8.91 2.63
CA ASN A 55 -23.58 -8.46 1.57
C ASN A 55 -24.40 -7.22 1.96
N VAL A 56 -24.07 -6.61 3.10
CA VAL A 56 -24.73 -5.39 3.60
C VAL A 56 -23.72 -4.26 3.73
N LEU A 57 -24.22 -3.01 3.77
CA LEU A 57 -23.40 -1.86 4.12
C LEU A 57 -22.77 -2.04 5.52
N PRO A 58 -21.55 -1.55 5.76
CA PRO A 58 -20.67 -0.84 4.83
C PRO A 58 -19.80 -1.78 3.95
N PHE A 59 -19.99 -3.10 3.98
CA PHE A 59 -19.08 -4.05 3.34
C PHE A 59 -19.41 -4.42 1.89
N ALA A 60 -20.64 -4.10 1.45
CA ALA A 60 -21.11 -4.28 0.09
C ALA A 60 -21.83 -3.04 -0.44
N TYR A 61 -21.83 -2.90 -1.75
CA TYR A 61 -22.59 -1.93 -2.49
C TYR A 61 -24.04 -2.40 -2.67
N PRO A 62 -25.05 -1.57 -2.38
CA PRO A 62 -26.44 -2.00 -2.39
C PRO A 62 -26.92 -2.36 -3.80
N GLU A 63 -27.69 -3.44 -3.90
CA GLU A 63 -28.27 -3.92 -5.15
C GLU A 63 -29.71 -3.37 -5.29
N ASN A 64 -30.01 -2.77 -6.45
CA ASN A 64 -31.35 -2.35 -6.85
C ASN A 64 -31.54 -2.58 -8.35
N GLU A 65 -32.78 -2.47 -8.83
CA GLU A 65 -33.14 -2.74 -10.23
C GLU A 65 -32.37 -1.84 -11.23
N GLN A 66 -32.03 -0.62 -10.83
CA GLN A 66 -31.34 0.34 -11.70
C GLN A 66 -29.83 0.10 -11.79
N ASN A 67 -29.24 -0.52 -10.78
CA ASN A 67 -27.79 -0.68 -10.66
C ASN A 67 -27.31 -2.13 -10.66
N GLN A 68 -28.19 -3.12 -10.92
CA GLN A 68 -27.91 -4.54 -10.72
C GLN A 68 -26.57 -5.03 -11.31
N GLN A 69 -26.23 -4.62 -12.53
CA GLN A 69 -24.95 -5.01 -13.14
C GLN A 69 -23.76 -4.33 -12.48
N LYS A 70 -23.89 -3.04 -12.15
CA LYS A 70 -22.86 -2.26 -11.43
C LYS A 70 -22.62 -2.85 -10.04
N SER A 71 -23.68 -3.10 -9.28
CA SER A 71 -23.60 -3.66 -7.93
C SER A 71 -23.01 -5.06 -7.93
N LYS A 72 -23.39 -5.92 -8.88
CA LYS A 72 -22.81 -7.25 -9.06
C LYS A 72 -21.30 -7.19 -9.28
N THR A 73 -20.84 -6.34 -10.19
CA THR A 73 -19.41 -6.17 -10.47
C THR A 73 -18.65 -5.64 -9.26
N ILE A 74 -19.17 -4.59 -8.60
CA ILE A 74 -18.54 -4.01 -7.39
C ILE A 74 -18.47 -5.06 -6.28
N ASN A 75 -19.58 -5.70 -5.94
CA ASN A 75 -19.65 -6.70 -4.87
C ASN A 75 -18.78 -7.93 -5.17
N GLU A 76 -18.61 -8.30 -6.44
CA GLU A 76 -17.68 -9.35 -6.83
C GLU A 76 -16.22 -8.98 -6.51
N ILE A 77 -15.79 -7.75 -6.83
CA ILE A 77 -14.45 -7.23 -6.48
C ILE A 77 -14.27 -7.16 -4.95
N LEU A 78 -15.25 -6.62 -4.22
CA LEU A 78 -15.21 -6.45 -2.77
C LEU A 78 -15.11 -7.79 -2.01
N ARG A 79 -15.88 -8.80 -2.44
CA ARG A 79 -15.83 -10.15 -1.85
C ARG A 79 -14.50 -10.84 -2.12
N PHE A 80 -13.98 -10.72 -3.34
CA PHE A 80 -12.67 -11.28 -3.67
C PHE A 80 -11.56 -10.65 -2.81
N SER A 81 -11.59 -9.32 -2.65
CA SER A 81 -10.64 -8.62 -1.78
C SER A 81 -10.72 -9.10 -0.33
N LEU A 82 -11.90 -9.15 0.29
CA LEU A 82 -12.04 -9.61 1.69
C LEU A 82 -11.54 -11.04 1.89
N LYS A 83 -11.83 -11.92 0.92
CA LYS A 83 -11.31 -13.29 0.92
C LYS A 83 -9.78 -13.29 0.90
N GLN A 84 -9.17 -12.53 -0.01
CA GLN A 84 -7.72 -12.47 -0.13
C GLN A 84 -7.04 -11.83 1.08
N GLN A 85 -7.65 -10.79 1.66
CA GLN A 85 -7.16 -10.19 2.92
C GLN A 85 -7.13 -11.21 4.06
N LYS A 86 -8.14 -12.08 4.14
CA LYS A 86 -8.18 -13.17 5.12
C LYS A 86 -7.09 -14.21 4.85
N GLU A 87 -6.89 -14.61 3.58
CA GLU A 87 -5.88 -15.60 3.19
C GLU A 87 -4.44 -15.11 3.40
N ASP A 88 -4.15 -13.86 3.06
CA ASP A 88 -2.83 -13.24 3.23
C ASP A 88 -2.64 -12.57 4.61
N GLU A 89 -3.61 -12.71 5.52
CA GLU A 89 -3.59 -12.09 6.85
C GLU A 89 -3.37 -10.56 6.85
N ILE A 90 -3.88 -9.87 5.82
CA ILE A 90 -3.92 -8.41 5.78
C ILE A 90 -5.07 -7.94 6.66
N THR A 91 -4.74 -7.71 7.92
CA THR A 91 -5.65 -7.14 8.90
C THR A 91 -5.29 -5.69 9.20
N ASN A 92 -6.30 -4.84 9.40
CA ASN A 92 -6.13 -3.49 9.92
C ASN A 92 -5.17 -2.59 9.09
N ASN A 93 -5.18 -2.74 7.76
CA ASN A 93 -4.42 -1.88 6.84
C ASN A 93 -5.35 -1.24 5.81
N SER A 94 -6.30 -0.44 6.32
CA SER A 94 -7.37 0.14 5.52
C SER A 94 -6.85 1.06 4.40
N GLY A 95 -5.78 1.81 4.63
CA GLY A 95 -5.17 2.64 3.58
C GLY A 95 -4.66 1.82 2.39
N PHE A 96 -3.92 0.74 2.65
CA PHE A 96 -3.42 -0.13 1.58
C PHE A 96 -4.56 -0.81 0.82
N VAL A 97 -5.51 -1.43 1.54
CA VAL A 97 -6.64 -2.14 0.96
C VAL A 97 -7.51 -1.20 0.12
N THR A 98 -7.86 -0.03 0.67
CA THR A 98 -8.70 0.98 0.01
C THR A 98 -8.09 1.47 -1.28
N VAL A 99 -6.79 1.81 -1.29
CA VAL A 99 -6.11 2.28 -2.51
C VAL A 99 -6.06 1.20 -3.58
N VAL A 100 -5.79 -0.07 -3.21
CA VAL A 100 -5.79 -1.17 -4.18
C VAL A 100 -7.18 -1.41 -4.76
N VAL A 101 -8.23 -1.45 -3.92
CA VAL A 101 -9.60 -1.65 -4.37
C VAL A 101 -10.08 -0.48 -5.24
N SER A 102 -9.75 0.78 -4.89
CA SER A 102 -10.01 1.97 -5.71
C SER A 102 -9.49 1.80 -7.14
N ARG A 103 -8.23 1.37 -7.29
CA ARG A 103 -7.61 1.14 -8.60
C ARG A 103 -8.26 -0.01 -9.37
N CYS A 104 -8.69 -1.07 -8.67
CA CYS A 104 -9.46 -2.15 -9.29
C CYS A 104 -10.82 -1.65 -9.81
N LEU A 105 -11.52 -0.81 -9.04
CA LEU A 105 -12.78 -0.19 -9.44
C LEU A 105 -12.59 0.75 -10.63
N GLU A 106 -11.57 1.60 -10.60
CA GLU A 106 -11.20 2.49 -11.73
C GLU A 106 -10.92 1.69 -13.01
N ALA A 107 -10.15 0.60 -12.92
CA ALA A 107 -9.87 -0.28 -14.05
C ALA A 107 -11.15 -0.93 -14.62
N ALA A 108 -12.14 -1.17 -13.77
CA ALA A 108 -13.48 -1.64 -14.16
C ALA A 108 -14.42 -0.51 -14.60
N SER A 109 -13.91 0.71 -14.84
CA SER A 109 -14.69 1.90 -15.21
C SER A 109 -15.76 2.29 -14.18
N MET A 110 -15.51 2.00 -12.89
CA MET A 110 -16.39 2.39 -11.79
C MET A 110 -15.84 3.63 -11.12
N TRP A 111 -16.56 4.75 -11.27
CA TRP A 111 -16.24 5.97 -10.54
C TRP A 111 -16.38 5.74 -9.04
N ASN A 112 -15.38 6.17 -8.29
CA ASN A 112 -15.32 6.07 -6.86
C ASN A 112 -14.39 7.17 -6.32
N SER A 113 -14.46 7.42 -5.02
CA SER A 113 -13.49 8.30 -4.36
C SER A 113 -12.97 7.66 -3.08
N VAL A 114 -11.67 7.79 -2.85
CA VAL A 114 -11.04 7.41 -1.59
C VAL A 114 -11.31 8.50 -0.56
N VAL A 115 -11.77 8.10 0.61
CA VAL A 115 -12.11 9.02 1.71
C VAL A 115 -11.34 8.61 2.96
N CYS A 116 -10.76 9.60 3.64
CA CYS A 116 -10.14 9.46 4.95
C CYS A 116 -11.02 10.08 6.04
N GLY A 117 -10.97 9.51 7.24
CA GLY A 117 -11.71 10.04 8.37
C GLY A 117 -11.66 9.16 9.62
N ILE A 118 -12.66 9.29 10.47
CA ILE A 118 -12.80 8.52 11.71
C ILE A 118 -13.94 7.52 11.56
N ARG A 119 -13.64 6.25 11.86
CA ARG A 119 -14.63 5.19 11.99
C ARG A 119 -15.01 4.99 13.45
N HIS A 120 -16.30 5.03 13.72
CA HIS A 120 -16.90 4.86 15.02
C HIS A 120 -17.38 3.41 15.14
N THR A 121 -16.87 2.70 16.13
CA THR A 121 -17.37 1.39 16.53
C THR A 121 -18.02 1.53 17.90
N HIS A 122 -18.67 0.48 18.42
CA HIS A 122 -19.37 0.55 19.70
C HIS A 122 -18.50 1.10 20.84
N ASN A 123 -17.20 0.76 20.86
CA ASN A 123 -16.28 1.10 21.95
C ASN A 123 -15.00 1.82 21.51
N SER A 124 -14.87 2.20 20.23
CA SER A 124 -13.63 2.83 19.77
C SER A 124 -13.81 3.76 18.58
N LEU A 125 -12.93 4.76 18.52
CA LEU A 125 -12.75 5.68 17.41
C LEU A 125 -11.43 5.36 16.73
N GLN A 126 -11.44 5.14 15.43
CA GLN A 126 -10.25 4.71 14.70
C GLN A 126 -10.06 5.57 13.44
N PRO A 127 -8.88 6.19 13.24
CA PRO A 127 -8.52 6.74 11.94
C PRO A 127 -8.61 5.65 10.87
N HIS A 128 -9.30 5.93 9.78
CA HIS A 128 -9.67 4.92 8.79
C HIS A 128 -9.75 5.51 7.37
N MET A 129 -9.72 4.62 6.38
CA MET A 129 -9.98 4.93 4.97
C MET A 129 -11.05 4.00 4.43
N TRP A 130 -11.91 4.54 3.57
CA TRP A 130 -12.97 3.80 2.89
C TRP A 130 -13.18 4.37 1.48
N ILE A 131 -14.05 3.71 0.71
CA ILE A 131 -14.42 4.13 -0.63
C ILE A 131 -15.84 4.71 -0.59
N ASP A 132 -16.04 5.86 -1.22
CA ASP A 132 -17.37 6.40 -1.53
C ASP A 132 -17.71 6.08 -2.98
N ILE A 133 -18.84 5.41 -3.19
CA ILE A 133 -19.41 5.09 -4.51
C ILE A 133 -20.86 5.56 -4.53
N ASP A 134 -21.18 6.55 -5.37
CA ASP A 134 -22.53 7.12 -5.49
C ASP A 134 -23.13 7.57 -4.14
N GLY A 135 -22.30 8.02 -3.18
CA GLY A 135 -22.71 8.42 -1.83
C GLY A 135 -22.84 7.27 -0.82
N TYR A 136 -22.56 6.03 -1.23
CA TYR A 136 -22.49 4.88 -0.33
C TYR A 136 -21.08 4.70 0.24
N ILE A 137 -21.01 4.46 1.55
CA ILE A 137 -19.77 4.20 2.27
C ILE A 137 -19.43 2.71 2.18
N ILE A 138 -18.29 2.40 1.57
CA ILE A 138 -17.78 1.05 1.36
C ILE A 138 -16.47 0.87 2.15
N ASP A 139 -16.56 0.17 3.29
CA ASP A 139 -15.43 -0.23 4.13
C ASP A 139 -15.05 -1.69 3.83
N ASN A 140 -14.02 -1.88 3.01
CA ASN A 140 -13.59 -3.22 2.59
C ASN A 140 -12.43 -3.76 3.43
N THR A 141 -12.25 -3.30 4.68
CA THR A 141 -11.12 -3.72 5.53
C THR A 141 -11.45 -4.95 6.36
N TYR A 142 -10.72 -6.05 6.14
CA TYR A 142 -10.78 -7.24 7.00
C TYR A 142 -10.11 -6.98 8.36
N ILE A 143 -10.76 -7.43 9.44
CA ILE A 143 -10.26 -7.31 10.81
C ILE A 143 -10.42 -8.66 11.49
N LYS A 144 -9.30 -9.38 11.65
CA LYS A 144 -9.26 -10.78 12.11
C LYS A 144 -9.98 -11.01 13.44
N ASP A 145 -9.89 -10.06 14.36
CA ASP A 145 -10.43 -10.16 15.73
C ASP A 145 -11.53 -9.13 16.00
N PHE A 146 -12.36 -8.82 15.00
CA PHE A 146 -13.43 -7.85 15.16
C PHE A 146 -14.61 -8.44 15.94
N PRO A 147 -14.98 -7.85 17.10
CA PRO A 147 -16.15 -8.30 17.85
C PRO A 147 -17.42 -8.24 17.00
N ALA A 148 -18.27 -9.27 17.07
CA ALA A 148 -19.52 -9.33 16.31
C ALA A 148 -20.44 -8.12 16.60
N GLU A 149 -20.46 -7.64 17.84
CA GLU A 149 -21.16 -6.41 18.24
C GLU A 149 -20.68 -5.15 17.51
N ASN A 150 -19.37 -5.02 17.25
CA ASN A 150 -18.85 -3.91 16.47
C ASN A 150 -19.24 -4.02 15.00
N LEU A 151 -19.28 -5.23 14.45
CA LEU A 151 -19.74 -5.46 13.09
C LEU A 151 -21.21 -5.06 12.94
N MET A 152 -22.07 -5.57 13.82
CA MET A 152 -23.49 -5.24 13.84
C MET A 152 -23.71 -3.74 14.00
N PHE A 153 -22.97 -3.10 14.91
CA PHE A 153 -23.02 -1.65 15.10
C PHE A 153 -22.70 -0.89 13.80
N LEU A 154 -21.64 -1.29 13.07
CA LEU A 154 -21.30 -0.66 11.80
C LEU A 154 -22.42 -0.84 10.77
N CYS A 155 -22.95 -2.05 10.62
CA CYS A 155 -24.03 -2.33 9.67
C CYS A 155 -25.31 -1.53 9.97
N GLU A 156 -25.70 -1.44 11.24
CA GLU A 156 -26.93 -0.76 11.67
C GLU A 156 -26.81 0.77 11.65
N ASN A 157 -25.60 1.32 11.79
CA ASN A 157 -25.38 2.76 11.95
C ASN A 157 -24.70 3.42 10.76
N THR A 158 -24.37 2.70 9.68
CA THR A 158 -23.86 3.32 8.44
C THR A 158 -24.93 4.24 7.84
N PRO A 159 -24.63 5.51 7.46
CA PRO A 159 -23.30 6.11 7.36
C PRO A 159 -22.81 6.88 8.61
N LYS A 160 -23.62 7.01 9.66
CA LYS A 160 -23.33 7.84 10.85
C LYS A 160 -22.08 7.41 11.62
N CYS A 161 -21.60 6.19 11.41
CA CYS A 161 -20.37 5.71 12.02
C CYS A 161 -19.09 6.12 11.27
N TYR A 162 -19.19 6.93 10.21
CA TYR A 162 -18.05 7.37 9.40
C TYR A 162 -18.03 8.89 9.28
N ASP A 163 -17.14 9.51 10.04
CA ASP A 163 -16.94 10.96 10.02
C ASP A 163 -15.79 11.31 9.10
N ARG A 164 -16.09 11.95 7.96
CA ARG A 164 -15.07 12.46 7.03
C ARG A 164 -14.22 13.50 7.76
N CYS A 165 -12.90 13.29 7.78
CA CYS A 165 -11.96 14.22 8.38
C CYS A 165 -10.77 14.38 7.45
N ASP A 166 -10.45 15.62 7.10
CA ASP A 166 -9.22 15.91 6.39
C ASP A 166 -8.04 15.87 7.36
N PHE A 167 -7.11 14.93 7.14
CA PHE A 167 -5.89 14.82 7.93
C PHE A 167 -4.75 15.71 7.43
N SER A 168 -4.87 16.29 6.23
CA SER A 168 -3.84 17.08 5.58
C SER A 168 -3.46 18.37 6.33
N HIS A 169 -4.35 18.87 7.19
CA HIS A 169 -4.13 20.06 8.03
C HIS A 169 -3.32 19.78 9.31
N LEU A 170 -3.05 18.52 9.65
CA LEU A 170 -2.29 18.16 10.86
C LEU A 170 -0.78 18.30 10.72
N LYS A 171 -0.32 18.92 9.62
CA LYS A 171 1.08 19.30 9.42
C LYS A 171 1.67 20.11 10.58
N ALA A 172 0.83 20.64 11.47
CA ALA A 172 1.26 21.19 12.76
C ALA A 172 1.55 20.10 13.82
N TYR A 173 2.73 19.48 13.73
CA TYR A 173 3.60 19.21 14.88
C TYR A 173 3.08 18.42 16.10
N GLU A 174 2.19 17.44 15.96
CA GLU A 174 2.21 16.36 16.96
C GLU A 174 3.43 15.48 16.70
N ALA A 175 4.56 15.92 17.26
CA ALA A 175 5.75 15.09 17.41
C ALA A 175 5.31 13.83 18.15
N ILE A 176 5.69 12.65 17.62
CA ILE A 176 5.43 11.40 18.32
C ILE A 176 6.14 11.53 19.67
N PRO A 177 5.41 11.50 20.81
CA PRO A 177 6.03 11.67 22.11
C PRO A 177 7.15 10.64 22.26
N LYS A 178 8.33 11.09 22.69
CA LYS A 178 9.39 10.15 23.09
C LYS A 178 8.82 9.36 24.26
N GLN A 179 8.71 8.03 24.13
CA GLN A 179 8.02 7.17 25.09
C GLN A 179 8.62 7.34 26.49
N GLN A 180 7.96 8.14 27.33
CA GLN A 180 8.37 8.37 28.73
C GLN A 180 7.32 7.86 29.71
N SER A 181 6.06 7.71 29.28
CA SER A 181 4.97 7.22 30.11
C SER A 181 3.98 6.31 29.35
N ALA A 182 3.18 5.54 30.09
CA ALA A 182 2.08 4.76 29.52
C ALA A 182 1.03 5.62 28.80
N ALA A 183 0.81 6.85 29.28
CA ALA A 183 -0.08 7.82 28.64
C ALA A 183 0.46 8.27 27.27
N ASP A 184 1.78 8.39 27.12
CA ASP A 184 2.41 8.71 25.84
C ASP A 184 2.25 7.57 24.83
N THR A 185 2.33 6.32 25.28
CA THR A 185 2.06 5.15 24.45
C THR A 185 0.62 5.13 23.94
N MET A 186 -0.36 5.42 24.81
CA MET A 186 -1.77 5.51 24.41
C MET A 186 -2.02 6.64 23.40
N LYS A 187 -1.42 7.82 23.59
CA LYS A 187 -1.49 8.91 22.62
C LYS A 187 -0.84 8.54 21.28
N ALA A 188 0.35 7.93 21.32
CA ALA A 188 1.05 7.49 20.13
C ALA A 188 0.27 6.44 19.32
N ALA A 189 -0.49 5.57 20.00
CA ALA A 189 -1.32 4.55 19.37
C ALA A 189 -2.41 5.15 18.47
N GLY A 190 -2.90 6.37 18.73
CA GLY A 190 -3.82 7.08 17.85
C GLY A 190 -3.14 7.86 16.72
N ILE A 191 -1.95 8.43 16.99
CA ILE A 191 -1.20 9.27 16.04
C ILE A 191 -0.66 8.45 14.87
N ILE A 192 -0.11 7.26 15.13
CA ILE A 192 0.54 6.43 14.11
C ILE A 192 -0.44 5.98 13.01
N PRO A 193 -1.61 5.39 13.32
CA PRO A 193 -2.61 5.06 12.31
C PRO A 193 -3.06 6.28 11.50
N ARG A 194 -3.27 7.43 12.17
CA ARG A 194 -3.69 8.67 11.51
C ARG A 194 -2.68 9.15 10.47
N LYS A 195 -1.40 9.23 10.85
CA LYS A 195 -0.32 9.61 9.92
C LYS A 195 -0.12 8.59 8.80
N ARG A 196 -0.35 7.30 9.07
CA ARG A 196 -0.32 6.27 8.02
C ARG A 196 -1.43 6.51 7.00
N ILE A 197 -2.65 6.77 7.46
CA ILE A 197 -3.79 7.07 6.59
C ILE A 197 -3.53 8.34 5.77
N ASP A 198 -3.05 9.41 6.40
CA ASP A 198 -2.66 10.65 5.71
C ASP A 198 -1.60 10.39 4.61
N PHE A 199 -0.65 9.49 4.87
CA PHE A 199 0.35 9.11 3.87
C PHE A 199 -0.24 8.35 2.67
N TYR A 200 -1.21 7.47 2.90
CA TYR A 200 -1.91 6.77 1.81
C TYR A 200 -2.79 7.72 0.99
N ASP A 201 -3.41 8.70 1.64
CA ASP A 201 -4.24 9.71 0.99
C ASP A 201 -3.41 10.68 0.13
N TYR A 202 -2.33 11.22 0.69
CA TYR A 202 -1.51 12.23 0.02
C TYR A 202 -0.48 11.64 -0.96
N LYS A 203 0.09 10.46 -0.68
CA LYS A 203 1.14 9.83 -1.53
C LYS A 203 0.88 8.33 -1.75
N PRO A 204 -0.23 7.94 -2.40
CA PRO A 204 -0.66 6.55 -2.53
C PRO A 204 0.39 5.65 -3.19
N ASP A 205 1.07 6.10 -4.26
CA ASP A 205 2.11 5.30 -4.92
C ASP A 205 3.32 5.01 -4.02
N GLN A 206 3.76 6.00 -3.25
CA GLN A 206 4.85 5.82 -2.29
C GLN A 206 4.44 4.88 -1.15
N ALA A 207 3.20 5.03 -0.66
CA ALA A 207 2.63 4.18 0.37
C ALA A 207 2.46 2.72 -0.09
N LEU A 208 1.96 2.49 -1.31
CA LEU A 208 1.91 1.17 -1.92
C LEU A 208 3.31 0.58 -2.08
N ALA A 209 4.27 1.34 -2.60
CA ALA A 209 5.63 0.85 -2.85
C ALA A 209 6.34 0.40 -1.58
N ILE A 210 6.18 1.14 -0.47
CA ILE A 210 6.66 0.68 0.82
C ILE A 210 5.87 -0.54 1.31
N GLY A 211 4.54 -0.51 1.16
CA GLY A 211 3.66 -1.63 1.55
C GLY A 211 4.07 -2.96 0.94
N LEU A 212 4.53 -2.96 -0.32
CA LEU A 212 5.00 -4.15 -1.03
C LEU A 212 6.32 -4.75 -0.50
N ASN A 213 7.00 -4.12 0.46
CA ASN A 213 8.10 -4.79 1.18
C ASN A 213 7.61 -5.90 2.11
N ARG A 214 6.30 -5.92 2.43
CA ARG A 214 5.65 -7.00 3.19
C ARG A 214 5.13 -8.04 2.21
N GLU A 215 5.46 -9.30 2.47
CA GLU A 215 5.04 -10.43 1.64
C GLU A 215 3.52 -10.54 1.54
N GLN A 216 2.80 -10.39 2.65
CA GLN A 216 1.34 -10.41 2.70
C GLN A 216 0.73 -9.36 1.75
N SER A 217 1.16 -8.09 1.92
CA SER A 217 0.73 -6.98 1.08
C SER A 217 1.05 -7.19 -0.40
N PHE A 218 2.23 -7.75 -0.68
CA PHE A 218 2.64 -8.11 -2.04
C PHE A 218 1.71 -9.17 -2.63
N ASN A 219 1.47 -10.27 -1.93
CA ASN A 219 0.60 -11.36 -2.39
C ASN A 219 -0.81 -10.87 -2.68
N TYR A 220 -1.41 -10.11 -1.76
CA TYR A 220 -2.73 -9.52 -1.97
C TYR A 220 -2.77 -8.58 -3.17
N TYR A 221 -1.79 -7.68 -3.30
CA TYR A 221 -1.74 -6.74 -4.42
C TYR A 221 -1.70 -7.48 -5.76
N PHE A 222 -0.85 -8.49 -5.89
CA PHE A 222 -0.75 -9.29 -7.11
C PHE A 222 -1.97 -10.18 -7.35
N ALA A 223 -2.57 -10.74 -6.30
CA ALA A 223 -3.80 -11.50 -6.39
C ALA A 223 -4.96 -10.63 -6.90
N MET A 224 -5.09 -9.40 -6.40
CA MET A 224 -6.08 -8.43 -6.88
C MET A 224 -5.87 -8.07 -8.36
N ILE A 225 -4.63 -7.72 -8.77
CA ILE A 225 -4.34 -7.40 -10.17
C ILE A 225 -4.63 -8.58 -11.09
N ARG A 226 -4.17 -9.77 -10.72
CA ARG A 226 -4.38 -10.98 -11.50
C ARG A 226 -5.87 -11.29 -11.63
N TYR A 227 -6.62 -11.17 -10.54
CA TYR A 227 -8.06 -11.37 -10.55
C TYR A 227 -8.75 -10.38 -11.50
N MET A 228 -8.36 -9.10 -11.48
CA MET A 228 -8.92 -8.11 -12.39
C MET A 228 -8.69 -8.46 -13.86
N TYR A 229 -7.48 -8.93 -14.19
CA TYR A 229 -7.15 -9.37 -15.54
C TYR A 229 -7.93 -10.64 -15.93
N ASP A 230 -7.88 -11.69 -15.10
CA ASP A 230 -8.47 -12.99 -15.39
C ASP A 230 -10.01 -12.92 -15.44
N LYS A 231 -10.64 -12.14 -14.54
CA LYS A 231 -12.09 -12.07 -14.39
C LYS A 231 -12.75 -11.03 -15.29
N PHE A 232 -12.17 -9.84 -15.40
CA PHE A 232 -12.78 -8.70 -16.10
C PHE A 232 -12.05 -8.31 -17.38
N GLY A 233 -10.88 -8.88 -17.67
CA GLY A 233 -10.09 -8.53 -18.86
C GLY A 233 -9.52 -7.11 -18.80
N VAL A 234 -9.36 -6.54 -17.59
CA VAL A 234 -8.89 -5.17 -17.40
C VAL A 234 -7.51 -5.13 -16.75
N SER A 235 -6.73 -4.11 -17.11
CA SER A 235 -5.42 -3.84 -16.52
C SER A 235 -5.56 -2.80 -15.40
N VAL A 236 -5.06 -3.14 -14.22
CA VAL A 236 -5.03 -2.20 -13.08
C VAL A 236 -3.80 -1.30 -13.19
N ALA A 237 -3.98 0.00 -12.95
CA ALA A 237 -2.87 0.94 -12.91
C ALA A 237 -1.84 0.53 -11.83
N GLY A 238 -0.62 0.23 -12.27
CA GLY A 238 0.48 -0.12 -11.39
C GLY A 238 0.98 1.07 -10.57
N ILE A 239 1.96 0.83 -9.71
CA ILE A 239 2.66 1.89 -8.98
C ILE A 239 3.43 2.76 -9.97
N ASP A 240 3.30 4.09 -9.87
CA ASP A 240 4.04 5.02 -10.74
C ASP A 240 5.56 4.75 -10.65
N PRO A 241 6.22 4.32 -11.73
CA PRO A 241 7.66 4.03 -11.72
C PRO A 241 8.51 5.26 -11.36
N LYS A 242 8.00 6.49 -11.54
CA LYS A 242 8.69 7.75 -11.21
C LYS A 242 9.08 7.86 -9.75
N ILE A 243 8.34 7.23 -8.83
CA ILE A 243 8.69 7.28 -7.41
C ILE A 243 10.08 6.66 -7.12
N ARG A 244 10.59 5.81 -8.04
CA ARG A 244 11.90 5.17 -7.92
C ARG A 244 13.06 6.01 -8.48
N SER A 245 12.78 7.21 -8.94
CA SER A 245 13.78 8.12 -9.52
C SER A 245 13.69 9.54 -8.97
N VAL A 246 12.75 9.81 -8.06
CA VAL A 246 12.63 11.07 -7.33
C VAL A 246 13.11 10.93 -5.90
N CYS A 247 13.55 12.05 -5.33
CA CYS A 247 13.63 12.14 -3.89
C CYS A 247 12.22 12.20 -3.27
N TRP A 248 11.96 11.34 -2.28
CA TRP A 248 10.63 11.17 -1.69
C TRP A 248 10.15 12.37 -0.89
N TRP A 249 11.09 13.20 -0.43
CA TRP A 249 10.83 14.45 0.28
C TRP A 249 10.56 15.62 -0.68
N CYS A 250 11.57 16.08 -1.43
CA CYS A 250 11.47 17.28 -2.29
C CYS A 250 10.78 17.03 -3.64
N GLY A 251 10.58 15.77 -4.06
CA GLY A 251 10.11 15.42 -5.41
C GLY A 251 11.12 15.72 -6.53
N CYS A 252 12.34 16.12 -6.18
CA CYS A 252 13.38 16.50 -7.13
C CYS A 252 14.02 15.27 -7.79
N TYR A 253 14.53 15.43 -9.02
CA TYR A 253 15.16 14.37 -9.82
C TYR A 253 16.67 14.57 -9.93
N PRO A 254 17.45 13.48 -10.09
CA PRO A 254 18.89 13.60 -10.30
C PRO A 254 19.18 14.08 -11.73
N ARG A 255 19.88 15.20 -11.87
CA ARG A 255 20.24 15.80 -13.18
C ARG A 255 20.96 14.81 -14.10
N ALA A 256 21.88 14.02 -13.54
CA ALA A 256 22.62 12.99 -14.28
C ALA A 256 21.73 11.82 -14.77
N GLY A 257 20.53 11.66 -14.20
CA GLY A 257 19.57 10.61 -14.58
C GLY A 257 18.74 10.96 -15.82
N LYS A 258 18.75 12.21 -16.26
CA LYS A 258 17.90 12.72 -17.36
C LYS A 258 17.95 11.88 -18.65
N PRO A 259 19.12 11.45 -19.15
CA PRO A 259 19.19 10.64 -20.37
C PRO A 259 18.57 9.24 -20.24
N PHE A 260 18.39 8.74 -19.01
CA PHE A 260 17.85 7.40 -18.74
C PHE A 260 16.35 7.42 -18.43
N LEU A 261 15.76 8.61 -18.28
CA LEU A 261 14.38 8.82 -17.89
C LEU A 261 13.53 9.44 -19.01
N SER A 262 14.10 9.59 -20.22
CA SER A 262 13.45 10.21 -21.39
C SER A 262 12.12 9.57 -21.75
N ASP A 263 11.94 8.29 -21.45
CA ASP A 263 10.72 7.54 -21.79
C ASP A 263 9.67 7.59 -20.66
N ILE A 264 10.09 7.94 -19.44
CA ILE A 264 9.21 8.07 -18.26
C ILE A 264 8.72 9.52 -18.11
N GLN A 265 9.52 10.47 -18.58
CA GLN A 265 9.07 11.83 -18.82
C GLN A 265 8.17 11.76 -20.05
N ILE A 266 6.86 11.66 -19.81
CA ILE A 266 5.86 12.00 -20.83
C ILE A 266 6.38 13.27 -21.50
N PRO A 267 6.54 13.29 -22.85
CA PRO A 267 6.97 14.48 -23.53
C PRO A 267 6.14 15.65 -23.01
N ASP A 268 6.73 16.84 -22.92
CA ASP A 268 5.93 18.06 -22.93
C ASP A 268 5.10 17.99 -24.22
N GLU A 269 3.96 17.27 -24.22
CA GLU A 269 3.05 17.22 -25.35
C GLU A 269 2.70 18.67 -25.59
N ASP A 270 3.12 19.12 -26.77
CA ASP A 270 3.07 20.48 -27.28
C ASP A 270 2.03 21.32 -26.55
N VAL A 271 2.47 22.00 -25.48
CA VAL A 271 1.66 22.91 -24.67
C VAL A 271 1.09 24.04 -25.55
N SER A 272 1.60 24.16 -26.78
CA SER A 272 1.08 24.98 -27.87
C SER A 272 -0.38 24.67 -28.26
N ASN A 273 -0.94 23.49 -27.95
CA ASN A 273 -2.35 23.15 -28.23
C ASN A 273 -3.29 23.24 -27.01
N ILE A 274 -2.79 23.59 -25.82
CA ILE A 274 -3.66 23.80 -24.65
C ILE A 274 -4.32 25.18 -24.79
N PRO A 275 -5.66 25.28 -24.74
CA PRO A 275 -6.34 26.57 -24.82
C PRO A 275 -5.77 27.56 -23.79
N PRO A 276 -5.50 28.83 -24.16
CA PRO A 276 -4.84 29.81 -23.29
C PRO A 276 -5.58 30.12 -21.98
N ASN A 277 -6.80 29.60 -21.81
CA ASN A 277 -7.64 29.80 -20.62
C ASN A 277 -7.54 28.68 -19.58
N ILE A 278 -6.79 27.59 -19.82
CA ILE A 278 -6.60 26.55 -18.80
C ILE A 278 -5.19 26.66 -18.24
N ASN A 279 -5.06 27.30 -17.08
CA ASN A 279 -3.80 27.49 -16.39
C ASN A 279 -3.37 26.19 -15.67
N VAL A 280 -3.05 25.14 -16.45
CA VAL A 280 -2.52 23.88 -15.91
C VAL A 280 -1.02 24.03 -15.74
N SER A 281 -0.59 24.66 -14.65
CA SER A 281 0.81 24.65 -14.26
C SER A 281 1.17 23.26 -13.72
N PHE A 282 1.59 22.35 -14.60
CA PHE A 282 2.22 21.12 -14.13
C PHE A 282 3.46 21.47 -13.31
N PRO A 283 3.65 20.89 -12.11
CA PRO A 283 4.81 21.19 -11.29
C PRO A 283 6.08 20.80 -12.05
N ARG A 284 6.83 21.79 -12.53
CA ARG A 284 8.10 21.55 -13.20
C ARG A 284 9.03 20.88 -12.20
N PHE A 285 9.39 19.63 -12.46
CA PHE A 285 10.27 18.88 -11.58
C PHE A 285 11.59 19.62 -11.42
N LYS A 286 11.97 19.89 -10.17
CA LYS A 286 13.27 20.51 -9.87
C LYS A 286 14.36 19.46 -10.06
N GLU A 287 15.33 19.76 -10.92
CA GLU A 287 16.54 18.95 -11.05
C GLU A 287 17.53 19.32 -9.95
N THR A 288 18.22 18.33 -9.38
CA THR A 288 19.33 18.53 -8.44
C THR A 288 20.49 17.59 -8.78
N ASP A 289 21.70 17.99 -8.43
CA ASP A 289 22.86 17.12 -8.58
C ASP A 289 22.75 15.93 -7.60
N SER A 290 23.16 14.75 -8.06
CA SER A 290 23.25 13.57 -7.20
C SER A 290 24.44 13.74 -6.25
N PRO A 291 24.33 13.35 -4.97
CA PRO A 291 25.48 13.35 -4.06
C PRO A 291 26.55 12.32 -4.50
N SER A 292 26.16 11.32 -5.28
CA SER A 292 27.07 10.33 -5.86
C SER A 292 27.60 10.82 -7.22
N LYS A 293 28.93 10.91 -7.34
CA LYS A 293 29.60 11.15 -8.63
C LYS A 293 29.63 9.89 -9.53
N VAL A 294 29.38 8.71 -8.96
CA VAL A 294 29.52 7.41 -9.64
C VAL A 294 28.18 6.91 -10.18
N THR A 295 27.08 7.26 -9.52
CA THR A 295 25.74 6.78 -9.86
C THR A 295 24.79 7.95 -10.07
N TRP A 296 24.03 7.90 -11.16
CA TRP A 296 22.97 8.87 -11.42
C TRP A 296 21.78 8.72 -10.45
N LYS A 297 21.71 7.63 -9.68
CA LYS A 297 20.65 7.39 -8.69
C LYS A 297 20.95 8.06 -7.36
N PHE A 298 19.90 8.49 -6.68
CA PHE A 298 19.97 8.91 -5.29
C PHE A 298 20.24 7.73 -4.35
N PRO A 299 20.89 7.97 -3.20
CA PRO A 299 20.97 6.98 -2.13
C PRO A 299 19.56 6.57 -1.67
N HIS A 300 19.42 5.29 -1.34
CA HIS A 300 18.18 4.72 -0.83
C HIS A 300 18.25 4.57 0.69
N CYS A 301 17.08 4.54 1.34
CA CYS A 301 16.98 4.13 2.73
C CYS A 301 17.56 2.72 2.89
N SER A 302 18.54 2.55 3.77
CA SER A 302 19.20 1.27 4.03
C SER A 302 18.25 0.18 4.53
N ARG A 303 17.18 0.56 5.23
CA ARG A 303 16.19 -0.37 5.77
C ARG A 303 15.20 -0.85 4.71
N CYS A 304 14.41 0.05 4.14
CA CYS A 304 13.37 -0.35 3.19
C CYS A 304 13.90 -0.58 1.77
N THR A 305 15.01 0.03 1.39
CA THR A 305 15.59 0.01 0.03
C THR A 305 14.69 0.57 -1.09
N VAL A 306 13.53 1.13 -0.73
CA VAL A 306 12.54 1.67 -1.66
C VAL A 306 12.64 3.19 -1.77
N ALA A 307 12.62 3.89 -0.64
CA ALA A 307 12.69 5.35 -0.63
C ALA A 307 14.07 5.87 -0.99
N GLN A 308 14.10 6.97 -1.74
CA GLN A 308 15.32 7.61 -2.23
C GLN A 308 15.38 9.08 -1.84
N TYR A 309 16.58 9.60 -1.62
CA TYR A 309 16.78 10.96 -1.13
C TYR A 309 17.94 11.67 -1.82
N CYS A 310 17.75 12.92 -2.22
CA CYS A 310 18.84 13.70 -2.82
C CYS A 310 19.89 14.15 -1.79
N SER A 311 19.55 14.16 -0.50
CA SER A 311 20.45 14.54 0.58
C SER A 311 20.07 13.89 1.91
N PRO A 312 21.01 13.78 2.88
CA PRO A 312 20.71 13.33 4.24
C PRO A 312 19.65 14.18 4.95
N GLU A 313 19.60 15.48 4.68
CA GLU A 313 18.60 16.39 5.26
C GLU A 313 17.19 16.04 4.78
N CYS A 314 17.03 15.71 3.49
CA CYS A 314 15.76 15.24 2.95
C CYS A 314 15.33 13.92 3.57
N GLN A 315 16.27 12.99 3.74
CA GLN A 315 16.00 11.71 4.42
C GLN A 315 15.57 11.94 5.86
N LYS A 316 16.29 12.76 6.62
CA LYS A 316 15.98 13.07 8.03
C LYS A 316 14.60 13.71 8.18
N THR A 317 14.27 14.65 7.30
CA THR A 317 12.98 15.35 7.35
C THR A 317 11.84 14.39 7.01
N ASP A 318 11.96 13.64 5.91
CA ASP A 318 10.94 12.64 5.56
C ASP A 318 10.82 11.54 6.62
N TRP A 319 11.93 11.14 7.26
CA TRP A 319 11.92 10.19 8.37
C TRP A 319 11.05 10.65 9.53
N LEU A 320 11.21 11.90 9.96
CA LEU A 320 10.44 12.47 11.07
C LEU A 320 8.96 12.64 10.73
N GLU A 321 8.63 12.97 9.48
CA GLU A 321 7.27 13.28 9.08
C GLU A 321 6.47 12.06 8.63
N ASN A 322 7.01 11.24 7.73
CA ASN A 322 6.25 10.23 6.99
C ASN A 322 6.90 8.85 7.01
N HIS A 323 8.20 8.78 6.75
CA HIS A 323 8.87 7.53 6.40
C HIS A 323 9.01 6.59 7.59
N ALA A 324 9.30 7.09 8.81
CA ALA A 324 9.49 6.22 9.97
C ALA A 324 8.26 5.32 10.28
N ILE A 325 7.06 5.81 9.95
CA ILE A 325 5.78 5.15 10.24
C ILE A 325 5.51 3.97 9.32
N ASN A 326 6.06 4.05 8.10
CA ASN A 326 5.86 3.07 7.06
C ASN A 326 7.14 2.26 6.76
N CYS A 327 8.32 2.68 7.23
CA CYS A 327 9.57 2.03 6.89
C CYS A 327 9.64 0.58 7.42
N PHE A 328 9.44 -0.38 6.52
CA PHE A 328 9.63 -1.81 6.77
C PHE A 328 10.90 -2.30 6.09
N SER A 329 11.68 -3.13 6.79
CA SER A 329 12.84 -3.79 6.19
C SER A 329 12.39 -4.72 5.08
N ARG A 330 13.19 -4.81 4.02
CA ARG A 330 12.90 -5.71 2.91
C ARG A 330 12.86 -7.16 3.42
N GLY A 331 11.77 -7.86 3.15
CA GLY A 331 11.60 -9.25 3.59
C GLY A 331 11.33 -9.40 5.09
N SER A 332 10.89 -8.35 5.79
CA SER A 332 10.32 -8.52 7.12
C SER A 332 9.05 -9.38 7.00
N MET A 333 9.14 -10.67 7.31
CA MET A 333 7.98 -11.43 7.75
C MET A 333 7.41 -10.70 8.98
N TYR A 334 6.09 -10.70 9.07
CA TYR A 334 5.28 -10.05 10.09
C TYR A 334 5.99 -9.95 11.45
N LEU A 335 6.48 -8.77 11.81
CA LEU A 335 6.63 -8.46 13.23
C LEU A 335 5.19 -8.29 13.77
N PRO A 336 4.84 -8.92 14.92
CA PRO A 336 3.51 -8.91 15.50
C PRO A 336 2.92 -7.49 15.58
N PRO A 337 1.58 -7.35 15.67
CA PRO A 337 0.89 -6.06 15.60
C PRO A 337 1.59 -5.05 16.50
N PHE A 338 1.86 -3.86 15.96
CA PHE A 338 2.48 -2.74 16.67
C PHE A 338 1.75 -2.52 18.01
N GLY A 339 2.34 -3.05 19.08
CA GLY A 339 1.78 -3.13 20.43
C GLY A 339 2.82 -3.57 21.46
N ASP A 340 3.75 -4.46 21.07
CA ASP A 340 4.66 -5.11 22.04
C ASP A 340 6.16 -4.89 21.81
N VAL A 341 6.59 -4.18 20.76
CA VAL A 341 8.01 -3.86 20.56
C VAL A 341 8.25 -2.40 20.91
N PRO A 342 8.97 -2.08 22.00
CA PRO A 342 9.41 -0.73 22.28
C PRO A 342 10.14 -0.20 21.04
N LEU A 343 9.72 0.95 20.52
CA LEU A 343 10.51 1.69 19.56
C LEU A 343 11.72 2.23 20.31
N THR A 344 12.73 1.39 20.51
CA THR A 344 14.06 1.89 20.87
C THR A 344 14.54 2.65 19.66
N PHE A 345 14.33 3.97 19.68
CA PHE A 345 15.02 4.90 18.82
C PHE A 345 16.49 4.75 19.13
N ASP A 346 17.19 3.90 18.37
CA ASP A 346 18.64 3.90 18.39
C ASP A 346 19.06 5.16 17.61
N PRO A 347 19.66 6.18 18.26
CA PRO A 347 20.13 7.37 17.58
C PRO A 347 21.46 7.03 16.91
N MET A 348 21.44 6.15 15.92
CA MET A 348 22.54 6.00 14.99
C MET A 348 22.05 6.31 13.58
N TYR A 349 22.75 7.30 13.00
CA TYR A 349 22.65 7.93 11.67
C TYR A 349 21.91 9.27 11.61
#